data_AF-A0A8J3ZGY7-F1
#
_entry.id   AF-A0A8J3ZGY7-F1
#
_cell.length_a   1.000
_cell.length_b   1.000
_cell.length_c   1.000
_cell.angle_alpha   90.00
_cell.angle_beta   90.00
_cell.angle_gamma   90.00
#
_symmetry.space_group_name_H-M   'P 1'
#
loop_
_entity.id
_entity.type
_entity.pdbx_description
1 polymer ?
#
loop_
_entity_poly.entity_id
_entity_poly.type
_entity_poly.pdbx_seq_one_letter_code
_entity_poly.pdbx_strand_id
1 'polypeptide(L)'
;MTISTNPAYARTDVPALDPAPVVDADRAVRRAGIMVTAGTLCWVAGLATVGNVPETTIGITIGDLSGLPFQIGLFALVAAQLKTGATGVTRIARGMLRVEFGLLTLATLWTVLHGAVPAFRDDVWLAVLDAFWPLSMLGMAIIGVKVAIAGRWRGLARGWPAVAESWAPVTVPVFVIVGGAVAQWVAVGHLLIGYTALGLILALRPELTRR
;
A
#
# COMPACT_ATOMS: atom_id res chain seq x y z
N MET A 1 -39.50 36.69 24.04
CA MET A 1 -38.04 36.73 24.21
C MET A 1 -37.42 36.41 22.87
N THR A 2 -36.68 37.35 22.27
CA THR A 2 -36.07 37.18 20.94
C THR A 2 -34.57 37.14 21.12
N ILE A 3 -33.93 36.01 20.79
CA ILE A 3 -32.48 35.84 20.89
C ILE A 3 -31.85 36.41 19.61
N SER A 4 -31.01 37.42 19.76
CA SER A 4 -30.20 37.98 18.68
C SER A 4 -28.78 37.43 18.79
N THR A 5 -28.31 36.72 17.77
CA THR A 5 -26.91 36.27 17.66
C THR A 5 -26.21 37.16 16.64
N ASN A 6 -25.40 38.10 17.12
CA ASN A 6 -24.47 38.80 16.26
C ASN A 6 -23.31 37.87 15.86
N PRO A 7 -22.92 37.82 14.58
CA PRO A 7 -21.77 37.05 14.14
C PRO A 7 -20.49 37.63 14.76
N ALA A 8 -19.62 36.75 15.26
CA ALA A 8 -18.32 37.16 15.78
C ALA A 8 -17.46 37.74 14.65
N TYR A 9 -16.89 38.92 14.88
CA TYR A 9 -15.95 39.55 13.93
C TYR A 9 -14.67 38.71 13.82
N ALA A 10 -14.24 38.46 12.58
CA ALA A 10 -12.99 37.78 12.31
C ALA A 10 -11.81 38.62 12.82
N ARG A 11 -10.93 38.01 13.63
CA ARG A 11 -9.69 38.63 14.11
C ARG A 11 -8.73 38.85 12.94
N THR A 12 -8.49 40.12 12.59
CA THR A 12 -7.54 40.55 11.54
C THR A 12 -6.14 40.88 12.10
N ASP A 13 -5.97 40.79 13.41
CA ASP A 13 -4.72 41.04 14.15
C ASP A 13 -3.74 39.86 14.11
N VAL A 14 -4.18 38.69 13.63
CA VAL A 14 -3.34 37.51 13.49
C VAL A 14 -2.83 37.43 12.04
N PRO A 15 -1.50 37.40 11.81
CA PRO A 15 -0.94 37.14 10.49
C PRO A 15 -1.52 35.85 9.93
N ALA A 16 -2.01 35.88 8.69
CA ALA A 16 -2.43 34.67 8.01
C ALA A 16 -1.24 33.69 7.99
N LEU A 17 -1.43 32.50 8.55
CA LEU A 17 -0.45 31.42 8.39
C LEU A 17 -0.36 31.10 6.90
N ASP A 18 0.86 31.16 6.35
CA ASP A 18 1.09 30.74 4.98
C ASP A 18 0.57 29.31 4.81
N PRO A 19 -0.33 29.05 3.84
CA PRO A 19 -0.76 27.70 3.58
C PRO A 19 0.47 26.88 3.19
N ALA A 20 0.69 25.76 3.88
CA ALA A 20 1.77 24.83 3.56
C ALA A 20 1.72 24.48 2.06
N PRO A 21 2.87 24.46 1.35
CA PRO A 21 2.86 24.42 -0.10
C PRO A 21 2.28 23.11 -0.63
N VAL A 22 1.14 23.20 -1.31
CA VAL A 22 0.44 22.10 -2.02
C VAL A 22 1.40 21.28 -2.90
N VAL A 23 2.43 21.94 -3.45
CA VAL A 23 3.48 21.36 -4.30
C VAL A 23 4.25 20.22 -3.61
N ASP A 24 4.44 20.27 -2.30
CA ASP A 24 5.18 19.24 -1.57
C ASP A 24 4.35 17.95 -1.35
N ALA A 25 3.03 18.06 -1.26
CA ALA A 25 2.15 16.90 -1.20
C ALA A 25 2.15 16.14 -2.54
N ASP A 26 2.04 16.85 -3.66
CA ASP A 26 2.03 16.22 -4.99
C ASP A 26 3.35 15.53 -5.31
N ARG A 27 4.48 16.13 -4.93
CA ARG A 27 5.81 15.52 -5.14
C ARG A 27 5.95 14.23 -4.34
N ALA A 28 5.44 14.20 -3.10
CA ALA A 28 5.46 12.99 -2.27
C ALA A 28 4.58 11.88 -2.87
N VAL A 29 3.35 12.21 -3.29
CA VAL A 29 2.44 11.26 -3.96
C VAL A 29 3.04 10.74 -5.26
N ARG A 30 3.66 11.61 -6.06
CA ARG A 30 4.33 11.21 -7.30
C ARG A 30 5.47 10.22 -7.05
N ARG A 31 6.32 10.50 -6.05
CA ARG A 31 7.42 9.61 -5.65
C ARG A 31 6.89 8.27 -5.16
N ALA A 32 5.84 8.28 -4.33
CA ALA A 32 5.18 7.06 -3.89
C ALA A 32 4.65 6.24 -5.07
N GLY A 33 4.00 6.89 -6.04
CA GLY A 33 3.54 6.24 -7.26
C GLY A 33 4.67 5.54 -8.04
N ILE A 34 5.80 6.23 -8.24
CA ILE A 34 6.99 5.66 -8.90
C ILE A 34 7.53 4.46 -8.12
N MET A 35 7.64 4.57 -6.79
CA MET A 35 8.15 3.49 -5.94
C MET A 35 7.24 2.27 -5.97
N VAL A 36 5.92 2.45 -5.94
CA VAL A 36 4.94 1.36 -6.10
C VAL A 36 5.12 0.70 -7.47
N THR A 37 5.10 1.48 -8.56
CA THR A 37 5.25 0.94 -9.92
C THR A 37 6.54 0.15 -10.08
N ALA A 38 7.69 0.73 -9.71
CA ALA A 38 8.99 0.07 -9.83
C ALA A 38 9.06 -1.18 -8.94
N GLY A 39 8.61 -1.07 -7.69
CA GLY A 39 8.61 -2.19 -6.76
C GLY A 39 7.75 -3.36 -7.23
N THR A 40 6.53 -3.08 -7.71
CA THR A 40 5.64 -4.09 -8.27
C THR A 40 6.27 -4.77 -9.49
N LEU A 41 6.90 -4.03 -10.39
CA LEU A 41 7.55 -4.61 -11.57
C LEU A 41 8.73 -5.52 -11.19
N CYS A 42 9.52 -5.14 -10.17
CA CYS A 42 10.56 -6.02 -9.64
C CYS A 42 9.99 -7.34 -9.12
N TRP A 43 8.90 -7.29 -8.34
CA TRP A 43 8.31 -8.50 -7.79
C TRP A 43 7.64 -9.37 -8.86
N VAL A 44 6.95 -8.76 -9.82
CA VAL A 44 6.39 -9.47 -11.00
C VAL A 44 7.50 -10.20 -11.76
N ALA A 45 8.66 -9.57 -11.97
CA ALA A 45 9.79 -10.23 -12.61
C ALA A 45 10.30 -11.43 -11.79
N GLY A 46 10.38 -11.31 -10.46
CA GLY A 46 10.67 -12.43 -9.58
C GLY A 46 9.67 -13.58 -9.75
N LEU A 47 8.37 -13.31 -9.61
CA LEU A 47 7.32 -14.31 -9.77
C LEU A 47 7.32 -14.98 -11.15
N ALA A 48 7.61 -14.22 -12.21
CA ALA A 48 7.70 -14.76 -13.57
C ALA A 48 8.94 -15.65 -13.79
N THR A 49 10.02 -15.40 -13.06
CA THR A 49 11.29 -16.15 -13.21
C THR A 49 11.34 -17.41 -12.37
N VAL A 50 10.89 -17.36 -11.11
CA VAL A 50 11.05 -18.47 -10.16
C VAL A 50 9.72 -19.07 -9.69
N GLY A 51 8.59 -18.51 -10.11
CA GLY A 51 7.26 -18.94 -9.68
C GLY A 51 6.85 -18.41 -8.31
N ASN A 52 5.64 -18.76 -7.90
CA ASN A 52 5.07 -18.37 -6.60
C ASN A 52 5.57 -19.24 -5.43
N VAL A 53 5.98 -20.48 -5.72
CA VAL A 53 6.47 -21.45 -4.72
C VAL A 53 7.75 -22.11 -5.25
N PRO A 54 8.88 -21.40 -5.22
CA PRO A 54 10.14 -21.94 -5.72
C PRO A 54 10.66 -23.08 -4.84
N GLU A 55 11.10 -24.18 -5.46
CA GLU A 55 11.63 -25.35 -4.75
C GLU A 55 13.13 -25.25 -4.43
N THR A 56 13.84 -24.33 -5.08
CA THR A 56 15.30 -24.20 -4.93
C THR A 56 15.67 -23.07 -3.97
N THR A 57 16.78 -23.24 -3.24
CA THR A 57 17.30 -22.22 -2.31
C THR A 57 17.48 -20.86 -2.99
N ILE A 58 18.02 -20.86 -4.22
CA ILE A 58 18.23 -19.64 -5.02
C ILE A 58 16.90 -19.06 -5.51
N GLY A 59 15.94 -19.90 -5.90
CA GLY A 59 14.60 -19.48 -6.31
C GLY A 59 13.87 -18.77 -5.18
N ILE A 60 13.92 -19.32 -3.96
CA ILE A 60 13.36 -18.69 -2.76
C ILE A 60 14.00 -17.30 -2.53
N THR A 61 15.33 -17.21 -2.55
CA THR A 61 16.04 -15.92 -2.40
C THR A 61 15.60 -14.89 -3.44
N ILE A 62 15.52 -15.29 -4.72
CA ILE A 62 15.08 -14.39 -5.79
C ILE A 62 13.63 -13.94 -5.56
N GLY A 63 12.74 -14.88 -5.23
CA GLY A 63 11.33 -14.60 -4.95
C GLY A 63 11.18 -13.55 -3.85
N ASP A 64 11.78 -13.77 -2.69
CA ASP A 64 11.66 -12.87 -1.53
C ASP A 64 12.32 -11.51 -1.78
N LEU A 65 13.56 -11.50 -2.25
CA LEU A 65 14.31 -10.25 -2.42
C LEU A 65 13.75 -9.39 -3.57
N SER A 66 13.12 -10.01 -4.57
CA SER A 66 12.38 -9.27 -5.59
C SER A 66 11.10 -8.62 -5.06
N GLY A 67 10.54 -9.15 -3.97
CA GLY A 67 9.38 -8.59 -3.25
C GLY A 67 9.73 -7.40 -2.34
N LEU A 68 11.00 -7.26 -1.91
CA LEU A 68 11.42 -6.14 -1.06
C LEU A 68 11.17 -4.76 -1.69
N PRO A 69 11.54 -4.49 -2.97
CA PRO A 69 11.18 -3.24 -3.64
C PRO A 69 9.68 -2.95 -3.62
N PHE A 70 8.84 -3.98 -3.76
CA PHE A 70 7.38 -3.82 -3.68
C PHE A 70 6.94 -3.37 -2.29
N GLN A 71 7.42 -4.00 -1.22
CA GLN A 71 7.12 -3.58 0.16
C GLN A 71 7.58 -2.15 0.46
N ILE A 72 8.74 -1.74 -0.05
CA ILE A 72 9.20 -0.34 0.01
C ILE A 72 8.22 0.61 -0.71
N GLY A 73 7.69 0.19 -1.86
CA GLY A 73 6.60 0.87 -2.55
C GLY A 73 5.34 1.00 -1.69
N LEU A 74 4.94 -0.07 -1.00
CA LEU A 74 3.79 -0.05 -0.09
C LEU A 74 3.99 0.92 1.09
N PHE A 75 5.17 0.97 1.69
CA PHE A 75 5.48 1.97 2.71
C PHE A 75 5.28 3.41 2.20
N ALA A 76 5.75 3.68 0.98
CA ALA A 76 5.56 4.98 0.35
C ALA A 76 4.07 5.26 0.05
N LEU A 77 3.30 4.25 -0.35
CA LEU A 77 1.85 4.34 -0.55
C LEU A 77 1.12 4.68 0.75
N VAL A 78 1.38 3.95 1.84
CA VAL A 78 0.76 4.21 3.15
C VAL A 78 1.17 5.60 3.68
N ALA A 79 2.42 6.03 3.45
CA ALA A 79 2.86 7.39 3.77
C ALA A 79 2.08 8.46 2.99
N ALA A 80 1.86 8.24 1.69
CA ALA A 80 1.07 9.14 0.84
C ALA A 80 -0.41 9.18 1.27
N GLN A 81 -0.99 8.04 1.61
CA GLN A 81 -2.34 7.95 2.16
C GLN A 81 -2.46 8.72 3.48
N LEU A 82 -1.46 8.63 4.36
CA LEU A 82 -1.41 9.37 5.62
C LEU A 82 -1.27 10.89 5.39
N LYS A 83 -0.36 11.31 4.50
CA LYS A 83 -0.09 12.72 4.18
C LYS A 83 -1.31 13.40 3.57
N THR A 84 -2.05 12.70 2.71
CA THR A 84 -3.25 13.23 2.03
C THR A 84 -4.54 13.04 2.84
N GLY A 85 -4.50 12.19 3.87
CA GLY A 85 -5.68 11.79 4.65
C GLY A 85 -6.66 10.98 3.82
N ALA A 86 -6.17 10.07 2.97
CA ALA A 86 -6.93 9.30 2.00
C ALA A 86 -8.10 8.52 2.63
N THR A 87 -7.86 7.93 3.81
CA THR A 87 -8.85 7.15 4.58
C THR A 87 -9.73 8.00 5.50
N GLY A 88 -9.47 9.30 5.60
CA GLY A 88 -10.12 10.24 6.51
C GLY A 88 -9.15 10.97 7.45
N VAL A 89 -9.70 11.81 8.33
CA VAL A 89 -8.91 12.63 9.29
C VAL A 89 -9.12 12.24 10.75
N THR A 90 -10.00 11.28 11.02
CA THR A 90 -10.28 10.82 12.38
C THR A 90 -9.07 10.11 12.97
N ARG A 91 -9.00 10.03 14.30
CA ARG A 91 -7.93 9.30 14.99
C ARG A 91 -7.89 7.82 14.57
N ILE A 92 -9.05 7.21 14.36
CA ILE A 92 -9.19 5.82 13.90
C ILE A 92 -8.62 5.65 12.47
N ALA A 93 -8.95 6.56 11.55
CA ALA A 93 -8.44 6.51 10.17
C ALA A 93 -6.91 6.70 10.09
N ARG A 94 -6.34 7.50 10.98
CA ARG A 94 -4.87 7.62 11.10
C ARG A 94 -4.24 6.44 11.83
N GLY A 95 -4.96 5.88 12.80
CA GLY A 95 -4.56 4.70 13.56
C GLY A 95 -4.39 3.48 12.67
N MET A 96 -5.35 3.19 11.79
CA MET A 96 -5.25 2.03 10.88
C MET A 96 -4.00 2.09 10.00
N LEU A 97 -3.65 3.27 9.45
CA LEU A 97 -2.46 3.41 8.61
C LEU A 97 -1.17 3.20 9.42
N ARG A 98 -1.15 3.59 10.70
CA ARG A 98 0.01 3.34 11.59
C ARG A 98 0.13 1.88 12.00
N VAL A 99 -0.99 1.21 12.24
CA VAL A 99 -1.02 -0.24 12.47
C VAL A 99 -0.49 -0.95 11.23
N GLU A 100 -0.92 -0.54 10.04
CA GLU A 100 -0.44 -1.08 8.77
C GLU A 100 1.07 -0.90 8.60
N PHE A 101 1.63 0.29 8.91
CA PHE A 101 3.08 0.47 8.95
C PHE A 101 3.77 -0.56 9.84
N GLY A 102 3.21 -0.87 11.01
CA GLY A 102 3.74 -1.88 11.93
C GLY A 102 3.69 -3.28 11.34
N LEU A 103 2.53 -3.69 10.80
CA LEU A 103 2.34 -5.00 10.17
C LEU A 103 3.29 -5.18 8.99
N LEU A 104 3.36 -4.19 8.10
CA LEU A 104 4.24 -4.19 6.93
C LEU A 104 5.72 -4.20 7.33
N THR A 105 6.10 -3.57 8.44
CA THR A 105 7.48 -3.63 8.97
C THR A 105 7.84 -5.05 9.39
N LEU A 106 6.96 -5.73 10.11
CA LEU A 106 7.19 -7.11 10.53
C LEU A 106 7.22 -8.06 9.32
N ALA A 107 6.31 -7.87 8.36
CA ALA A 107 6.31 -8.63 7.10
C ALA A 107 7.59 -8.38 6.27
N THR A 108 8.07 -7.15 6.20
CA THR A 108 9.31 -6.80 5.49
C THR A 108 10.52 -7.40 6.18
N LEU A 109 10.56 -7.39 7.52
CA LEU A 109 11.61 -8.03 8.29
C LEU A 109 11.66 -9.54 8.00
N TRP A 110 10.50 -10.20 7.92
CA TRP A 110 10.43 -11.60 7.49
C TRP A 110 11.03 -11.79 6.10
N THR A 111 10.61 -10.98 5.11
CA THR A 111 11.11 -11.09 3.73
C THR A 111 12.64 -10.91 3.65
N VAL A 112 13.20 -9.97 4.42
CA VAL A 112 14.66 -9.78 4.49
C VAL A 112 15.33 -11.01 5.08
N LEU A 113 14.86 -11.50 6.23
CA LEU A 113 15.49 -12.62 6.93
C LEU A 113 15.37 -13.93 6.15
N HIS A 114 14.18 -14.26 5.64
CA HIS A 114 13.92 -15.47 4.84
C HIS A 114 14.67 -15.45 3.50
N GLY A 115 14.70 -14.29 2.83
CA GLY A 115 15.37 -14.12 1.55
C GLY A 115 16.90 -14.12 1.65
N ALA A 116 17.45 -13.42 2.65
CA ALA A 116 18.90 -13.16 2.78
C ALA A 116 19.64 -14.16 3.67
N VAL A 117 18.96 -14.87 4.58
CA VAL A 117 19.60 -15.81 5.51
C VAL A 117 18.98 -17.20 5.36
N PRO A 118 19.51 -18.05 4.46
CA PRO A 118 18.97 -19.39 4.23
C PRO A 118 18.89 -20.27 5.49
N ALA A 119 19.78 -20.06 6.45
CA ALA A 119 19.80 -20.81 7.71
C ALA A 119 18.56 -20.59 8.60
N PHE A 120 17.82 -19.50 8.41
CA PHE A 120 16.65 -19.18 9.24
C PHE A 120 15.32 -19.68 8.66
N ARG A 121 15.29 -20.20 7.42
CA ARG A 121 14.04 -20.45 6.68
C ARG A 121 13.08 -21.41 7.38
N ASP A 122 13.62 -22.44 8.02
CA ASP A 122 12.85 -23.47 8.71
C ASP A 122 12.66 -23.18 10.21
N ASP A 123 13.14 -22.02 10.69
CA ASP A 123 13.02 -21.66 12.10
C ASP A 123 11.57 -21.30 12.46
N VAL A 124 11.06 -21.90 13.53
CA VAL A 124 9.68 -21.69 14.01
C VAL A 124 9.37 -20.21 14.30
N TRP A 125 10.32 -19.45 14.83
CA TRP A 125 10.12 -18.03 15.13
C TRP A 125 9.93 -17.20 13.85
N LEU A 126 10.54 -17.62 12.73
CA LEU A 126 10.39 -16.95 11.44
C LEU A 126 9.01 -17.26 10.85
N ALA A 127 8.48 -18.47 11.04
CA ALA A 127 7.10 -18.81 10.65
C ALA A 127 6.05 -17.97 11.40
N VAL A 128 6.30 -17.57 12.65
CA VAL A 128 5.41 -16.62 13.36
C VAL A 128 5.44 -15.24 12.69
N LEU A 129 6.61 -14.81 12.20
CA LEU A 129 6.74 -13.53 11.52
C LEU A 129 6.11 -13.53 10.11
N ASP A 130 6.07 -14.70 9.45
CA ASP A 130 5.40 -14.89 8.16
C ASP A 130 3.91 -14.49 8.21
N ALA A 131 3.23 -14.76 9.33
CA ALA A 131 1.82 -14.43 9.51
C ALA A 131 1.50 -12.92 9.37
N PHE A 132 2.49 -12.03 9.55
CA PHE A 132 2.29 -10.59 9.38
C PHE A 132 2.09 -10.18 7.92
N TRP A 133 2.54 -11.00 6.97
CA TRP A 133 2.36 -10.73 5.55
C TRP A 133 0.88 -10.80 5.12
N PRO A 134 0.15 -11.92 5.33
CA PRO A 134 -1.28 -11.97 5.00
C PRO A 134 -2.11 -11.00 5.85
N LEU A 135 -1.70 -10.72 7.10
CA LEU A 135 -2.35 -9.71 7.94
C LEU A 135 -2.20 -8.30 7.36
N SER A 136 -1.01 -7.91 6.90
CA SER A 136 -0.77 -6.64 6.21
C SER A 136 -1.57 -6.57 4.90
N MET A 137 -1.59 -7.63 4.10
CA MET A 137 -2.39 -7.65 2.87
C MET A 137 -3.89 -7.46 3.13
N LEU A 138 -4.42 -8.04 4.20
CA LEU A 138 -5.81 -7.81 4.62
C LEU A 138 -6.02 -6.38 5.12
N GLY A 139 -5.09 -5.84 5.90
CA GLY A 139 -5.10 -4.45 6.37
C GLY A 139 -5.12 -3.45 5.22
N MET A 140 -4.25 -3.66 4.23
CA MET A 140 -4.25 -2.95 2.95
C MET A 140 -5.61 -3.08 2.26
N ALA A 141 -6.16 -4.28 2.05
CA ALA A 141 -7.47 -4.43 1.40
C ALA A 141 -8.58 -3.58 2.06
N ILE A 142 -8.60 -3.54 3.41
CA ILE A 142 -9.52 -2.69 4.18
C ILE A 142 -9.25 -1.20 3.94
N ILE A 143 -7.98 -0.78 3.92
CA ILE A 143 -7.57 0.60 3.61
C ILE A 143 -8.07 1.01 2.23
N GLY A 144 -7.96 0.16 1.20
CA GLY A 144 -8.33 0.49 -0.18
C GLY A 144 -9.82 0.74 -0.33
N VAL A 145 -10.62 -0.14 0.28
CA VAL A 145 -12.07 0.07 0.41
C VAL A 145 -12.34 1.37 1.16
N LYS A 146 -11.60 1.64 2.24
CA LYS A 146 -11.79 2.87 3.02
C LYS A 146 -11.45 4.13 2.24
N VAL A 147 -10.43 4.13 1.39
CA VAL A 147 -10.09 5.24 0.49
C VAL A 147 -11.24 5.51 -0.48
N ALA A 148 -11.79 4.45 -1.08
CA ALA A 148 -12.92 4.55 -2.01
C ALA A 148 -14.17 5.15 -1.34
N ILE A 149 -14.47 4.72 -0.11
CA ILE A 149 -15.63 5.22 0.66
C ILE A 149 -15.39 6.65 1.15
N ALA A 150 -14.21 6.96 1.68
CA ALA A 150 -13.91 8.27 2.25
C ALA A 150 -13.98 9.41 1.21
N GLY A 151 -13.80 9.09 -0.08
CA GLY A 151 -13.97 10.04 -1.18
C GLY A 151 -13.01 11.23 -1.13
N ARG A 152 -11.89 11.09 -0.39
CA ARG A 152 -10.87 12.13 -0.26
C ARG A 152 -9.98 12.22 -1.49
N TRP A 153 -9.73 11.08 -2.12
CA TRP A 153 -9.13 10.99 -3.45
C TRP A 153 -10.24 11.00 -4.51
N ARG A 154 -9.91 11.46 -5.71
CA ARG A 154 -10.86 11.72 -6.82
C ARG A 154 -10.52 10.89 -8.05
N GLY A 155 -11.50 10.75 -8.95
CA GLY A 155 -11.32 10.03 -10.21
C GLY A 155 -10.82 8.59 -10.02
N LEU A 156 -9.88 8.15 -10.87
CA LEU A 156 -9.30 6.81 -10.78
C LEU A 156 -8.57 6.57 -9.45
N ALA A 157 -7.90 7.59 -8.88
CA ALA A 157 -7.22 7.45 -7.60
C ALA A 157 -8.19 7.05 -6.47
N ARG A 158 -9.48 7.39 -6.57
CA ARG A 158 -10.47 6.99 -5.55
C ARG A 158 -10.70 5.48 -5.50
N GLY A 159 -10.86 4.85 -6.66
CA GLY A 159 -11.28 3.44 -6.75
C GLY A 159 -10.12 2.46 -6.87
N TRP A 160 -9.01 2.88 -7.49
CA TRP A 160 -7.92 1.96 -7.82
C TRP A 160 -7.18 1.35 -6.62
N PRO A 161 -7.07 2.02 -5.44
CA PRO A 161 -6.56 1.37 -4.23
C PRO A 161 -7.35 0.11 -3.86
N ALA A 162 -8.69 0.13 -3.96
CA ALA A 162 -9.50 -1.05 -3.69
C ALA A 162 -9.25 -2.17 -4.71
N VAL A 163 -8.97 -1.83 -5.98
CA VAL A 163 -8.55 -2.82 -6.98
C VAL A 163 -7.19 -3.39 -6.59
N ALA A 164 -6.15 -2.55 -6.48
CA ALA A 164 -4.80 -2.99 -6.16
C ALA A 164 -4.70 -3.82 -4.87
N GLU A 165 -5.32 -3.33 -3.81
CA GLU A 165 -5.22 -3.94 -2.48
C GLU A 165 -6.14 -5.16 -2.32
N SER A 166 -7.02 -5.43 -3.30
CA SER A 166 -7.75 -6.71 -3.39
C SER A 166 -6.89 -7.89 -3.84
N TRP A 167 -5.60 -7.69 -4.06
CA TRP A 167 -4.67 -8.73 -4.51
C TRP A 167 -4.81 -10.02 -3.69
N ALA A 168 -4.60 -10.00 -2.37
CA ALA A 168 -4.68 -11.21 -1.56
C ALA A 168 -6.10 -11.80 -1.48
N PRO A 169 -7.17 -10.99 -1.25
CA PRO A 169 -8.54 -11.48 -1.33
C PRO A 169 -8.92 -12.15 -2.67
N VAL A 170 -8.21 -11.89 -3.76
CA VAL A 170 -8.43 -12.53 -5.06
C VAL A 170 -7.49 -13.71 -5.27
N THR A 171 -6.18 -13.53 -5.05
CA THR A 171 -5.17 -14.53 -5.40
C THR A 171 -5.18 -15.72 -4.47
N VAL A 172 -5.41 -15.52 -3.17
CA VAL A 172 -5.43 -16.61 -2.19
C VAL A 172 -6.60 -17.56 -2.45
N PRO A 173 -7.86 -17.10 -2.63
CA PRO A 173 -8.94 -18.02 -3.00
C PRO A 173 -8.70 -18.75 -4.32
N VAL A 174 -8.14 -18.07 -5.33
CA VAL A 174 -7.80 -18.73 -6.61
C VAL A 174 -6.75 -19.82 -6.39
N PHE A 175 -5.75 -19.59 -5.55
CA PHE A 175 -4.75 -20.60 -5.18
C PHE A 175 -5.41 -21.82 -4.53
N VAL A 176 -6.30 -21.60 -3.57
CA VAL A 176 -6.98 -22.68 -2.83
C VAL A 176 -7.95 -23.47 -3.71
N ILE A 177 -8.69 -22.81 -4.60
CA ILE A 177 -9.78 -23.43 -5.38
C ILE A 177 -9.29 -24.01 -6.70
N VAL A 178 -8.40 -23.30 -7.40
CA VAL A 178 -7.98 -23.62 -8.78
C VAL A 178 -6.56 -24.19 -8.82
N GLY A 179 -5.74 -23.92 -7.80
CA GLY A 179 -4.37 -24.42 -7.66
C GLY A 179 -3.30 -23.41 -8.06
N GLY A 180 -2.05 -23.73 -7.71
CA GLY A 180 -0.91 -22.82 -7.78
C GLY A 180 -0.56 -22.32 -9.19
N ALA A 181 -0.68 -23.18 -10.20
CA ALA A 181 -0.30 -22.82 -11.58
C ALA A 181 -1.16 -21.67 -12.14
N VAL A 182 -2.49 -21.73 -11.94
CA VAL A 182 -3.40 -20.65 -12.37
C VAL A 182 -3.26 -19.44 -11.46
N ALA A 183 -3.15 -19.65 -10.15
CA ALA A 183 -3.02 -18.57 -9.18
C ALA A 183 -1.77 -17.71 -9.40
N GLN A 184 -0.65 -18.29 -9.87
CA GLN A 184 0.55 -17.53 -10.22
C GLN A 184 0.27 -16.47 -11.30
N TRP A 185 -0.40 -16.86 -12.38
CA TRP A 185 -0.70 -15.93 -13.47
C TRP A 185 -1.76 -14.91 -13.09
N VAL A 186 -2.74 -15.31 -12.27
CA VAL A 186 -3.71 -14.38 -11.68
C VAL A 186 -2.99 -13.37 -10.77
N ALA A 187 -2.06 -13.82 -9.95
CA ALA A 187 -1.27 -12.95 -9.08
C ALA A 187 -0.43 -11.94 -9.87
N VAL A 188 0.28 -12.40 -10.91
CA VAL A 188 1.06 -11.52 -11.80
C VAL A 188 0.15 -10.51 -12.51
N GLY A 189 -0.94 -10.97 -13.13
CA GLY A 189 -1.88 -10.10 -13.82
C GLY A 189 -2.51 -9.06 -12.89
N HIS A 190 -2.85 -9.47 -11.65
CA HIS A 190 -3.40 -8.58 -10.65
C HIS A 190 -2.37 -7.55 -10.14
N LEU A 191 -1.10 -7.92 -9.96
CA LEU A 191 -0.05 -6.95 -9.64
C LEU A 191 0.09 -5.88 -10.72
N LEU A 192 0.09 -6.28 -11.99
CA LEU A 192 0.20 -5.36 -13.13
C LEU A 192 -1.02 -4.44 -13.26
N ILE A 193 -2.25 -4.99 -13.18
CA ILE A 193 -3.48 -4.20 -13.33
C ILE A 193 -3.76 -3.39 -12.06
N GLY A 194 -3.46 -3.93 -10.90
CA GLY A 194 -3.68 -3.33 -9.59
C GLY A 194 -2.61 -2.32 -9.25
N TYR A 195 -1.47 -2.80 -8.72
CA TYR A 195 -0.44 -1.93 -8.13
C TYR A 195 0.37 -1.15 -9.17
N THR A 196 0.75 -1.75 -10.31
CA THR A 196 1.49 -0.98 -11.33
C THR A 196 0.64 0.17 -11.86
N ALA A 197 -0.63 -0.07 -12.19
CA ALA A 197 -1.53 0.98 -12.64
C ALA A 197 -1.86 1.99 -11.52
N LEU A 198 -2.05 1.56 -10.26
CA LEU A 198 -2.18 2.48 -9.12
C LEU A 198 -0.97 3.41 -9.02
N GLY A 199 0.23 2.85 -9.05
CA GLY A 199 1.47 3.61 -8.99
C GLY A 199 1.58 4.61 -10.13
N LEU A 200 1.21 4.22 -11.36
CA LEU A 200 1.18 5.11 -12.52
C LEU A 200 0.13 6.23 -12.37
N ILE A 201 -1.06 5.93 -11.85
CA ILE A 201 -2.09 6.93 -11.57
C ILE A 201 -1.54 7.99 -10.60
N LEU A 202 -0.91 7.55 -9.50
CA LEU A 202 -0.35 8.46 -8.49
C LEU A 202 0.87 9.23 -9.01
N ALA A 203 1.72 8.59 -9.81
CA ALA A 203 2.89 9.20 -10.41
C ALA A 203 2.52 10.26 -11.44
N LEU A 204 1.54 9.99 -12.31
CA LEU A 204 1.18 10.86 -13.42
C LEU A 204 0.16 11.93 -13.04
N ARG A 205 -0.76 11.60 -12.12
CA ARG A 205 -1.91 12.42 -11.74
C ARG A 205 -2.00 12.66 -10.21
N PRO A 206 -0.93 13.13 -9.55
CA PRO A 206 -0.93 13.32 -8.10
C PRO A 206 -2.03 14.29 -7.62
N GLU A 207 -2.48 15.22 -8.47
CA GLU A 207 -3.53 16.19 -8.15
C GLU A 207 -4.90 15.54 -7.87
N LEU A 208 -5.11 14.28 -8.26
CA LEU A 208 -6.30 13.51 -7.90
C LEU A 208 -6.38 13.21 -6.40
N THR A 209 -5.29 13.40 -5.66
CA THR A 209 -5.22 13.21 -4.21
C THR A 209 -5.40 14.50 -3.41
N ARG A 210 -5.53 15.65 -4.10
CA ARG A 210 -5.85 16.93 -3.48
C ARG A 210 -7.32 16.97 -3.05
N ARG A 211 -7.58 17.74 -1.99
CA ARG A 211 -8.93 18.04 -1.50
C ARG A 211 -9.63 19.07 -2.37
#